data_AF-A0A3N0AWU8-F1
#
_entry.id   AF-A0A3N0AWU8-F1
#
_cell.length_a   1.000
_cell.length_b   1.000
_cell.length_c   1.000
_cell.angle_alpha   90.00
_cell.angle_beta   90.00
_cell.angle_gamma   90.00
#
_symmetry.space_group_name_H-M   'P 1'
#
loop_
_entity.id
_entity.type
_entity.pdbx_description
1 polymer ?
#
loop_
_entity_poly.entity_id
_entity_poly.type
_entity_poly.pdbx_seq_one_letter_code
_entity_poly.pdbx_strand_id
1 'polypeptide(L)'
;MQVSNIADAHPTVRNGVKYLSLKRFAMPDDHERIMAAVNGKVPSWNARAEKLWSRIDALNAATGACATLSGSGAASEGELDAIHQDITQQREQAMRDLLMFYLQRPGVLLRTLTRFVHAGLTREQVESCGVVEALAHSVSCATLLKVTAQCSVDGLGIPSASEEGCIVDEKGDFAYVQDEERTLEGYRFALNAVLLPTLKLVLARLAAVEGHLRELAGKRVFVDAGAFSLEGSLVVPNESGQKTAWPPAGMAYALPDVDRLRFFTYWDDRAKRVDVDMHAVASGSEGFYHVGWNERFSVAGITTSGDVTTSVNAVEYIDVYVPDALAAGVKTISISNVIYAGAGSWDGIDTAFCGCSVVGSDERDVRLFDRDNVVFRYDLTGKRRREVTSVVDLKGGFVCVHRGEGLKLARATFTLASYVDMLLEACDALRVESRDDADTVLHVAPPEDGTWSLLGERFFVGACE
;
A
#
# COMPACT_ATOMS: atom_id res chain seq x y z
N MET A 1 -15.33 -13.56 21.99
CA MET A 1 -14.37 -12.44 22.15
C MET A 1 -13.64 -12.65 23.47
N GLN A 2 -12.43 -13.22 23.45
CA GLN A 2 -11.64 -13.46 24.67
C GLN A 2 -11.10 -12.13 25.22
N VAL A 3 -11.13 -11.99 26.54
CA VAL A 3 -10.85 -10.76 27.32
C VAL A 3 -9.33 -10.44 27.40
N SER A 4 -8.48 -11.13 26.63
CA SER A 4 -7.02 -11.03 26.68
C SER A 4 -6.42 -9.72 26.12
N ASN A 5 -7.21 -8.85 25.48
CA ASN A 5 -6.69 -7.68 24.76
C ASN A 5 -6.51 -6.39 25.59
N ILE A 6 -6.94 -6.34 26.86
CA ILE A 6 -6.97 -5.07 27.62
C ILE A 6 -5.65 -4.75 28.32
N ALA A 7 -4.80 -5.74 28.62
CA ALA A 7 -3.57 -5.56 29.40
C ALA A 7 -2.33 -5.17 28.55
N ASP A 8 -2.46 -5.06 27.23
CA ASP A 8 -1.33 -5.07 26.28
C ASP A 8 -1.02 -3.70 25.62
N ALA A 9 -1.37 -2.58 26.26
CA ALA A 9 -0.97 -1.27 25.77
C ALA A 9 0.56 -1.08 25.86
N HIS A 10 1.18 -0.77 24.71
CA HIS A 10 2.59 -0.38 24.60
C HIS A 10 2.91 0.81 25.55
N PRO A 11 4.13 0.95 26.10
CA PRO A 11 4.47 2.04 27.03
C PRO A 11 4.22 3.46 26.49
N THR A 12 4.19 3.64 25.15
CA THR A 12 3.85 4.92 24.50
C THR A 12 2.35 5.23 24.45
N VAL A 13 1.47 4.30 24.84
CA VAL A 13 0.00 4.45 24.82
C VAL A 13 -0.58 4.64 26.24
N ARG A 14 0.26 5.03 27.21
CA ARG A 14 -0.16 5.22 28.62
C ARG A 14 -1.28 6.26 28.82
N ASN A 15 -1.54 7.15 27.86
CA ASN A 15 -2.61 8.15 27.98
C ASN A 15 -4.01 7.65 27.56
N GLY A 16 -4.15 6.45 27.00
CA GLY A 16 -5.44 5.92 26.51
C GLY A 16 -6.22 5.01 27.47
N VAL A 17 -5.63 4.54 28.57
CA VAL A 17 -6.18 3.42 29.38
C VAL A 17 -7.20 3.88 30.45
N LYS A 18 -7.74 5.10 30.37
CA LYS A 18 -8.70 5.61 31.38
C LYS A 18 -10.17 5.17 31.17
N TYR A 19 -10.51 4.46 30.08
CA TYR A 19 -11.93 4.28 29.69
C TYR A 19 -12.54 2.87 29.78
N LEU A 20 -11.86 1.86 30.30
CA LEU A 20 -12.48 0.53 30.48
C LEU A 20 -12.57 0.15 31.96
N SER A 21 -13.77 0.30 32.53
CA SER A 21 -14.06 -0.11 33.90
C SER A 21 -13.90 -1.63 34.05
N LEU A 22 -12.82 -2.06 34.69
CA LEU A 22 -12.38 -3.44 34.94
C LEU A 22 -13.36 -4.34 35.72
N LYS A 23 -14.50 -3.82 36.19
CA LYS A 23 -15.45 -4.59 37.02
C LYS A 23 -16.43 -5.47 36.26
N ARG A 24 -16.57 -5.33 34.93
CA ARG A 24 -17.68 -5.95 34.19
C ARG A 24 -17.35 -7.21 33.38
N PHE A 25 -16.07 -7.57 33.19
CA PHE A 25 -15.70 -8.60 32.18
C PHE A 25 -14.62 -9.62 32.57
N ALA A 26 -14.03 -9.57 33.78
CA ALA A 26 -13.00 -10.54 34.17
C ALA A 26 -13.60 -11.67 35.04
N MET A 27 -13.31 -12.93 34.69
CA MET A 27 -13.47 -14.07 35.60
C MET A 27 -12.52 -13.89 36.81
N PRO A 28 -12.84 -14.43 38.00
CA PRO A 28 -12.02 -14.28 39.21
C PRO A 28 -10.54 -14.64 39.02
N ASP A 29 -10.25 -15.69 38.25
CA ASP A 29 -8.89 -16.19 38.00
C ASP A 29 -8.08 -15.28 37.07
N ASP A 30 -8.74 -14.55 36.16
CA ASP A 30 -8.10 -13.57 35.28
C ASP A 30 -7.75 -12.29 36.05
N HIS A 31 -8.56 -11.93 37.05
CA HIS A 31 -8.28 -10.77 37.90
C HIS A 31 -7.00 -10.97 38.73
N GLU A 32 -6.77 -12.15 39.33
CA GLU A 32 -5.52 -12.42 40.05
C GLU A 32 -4.29 -12.40 39.14
N ARG A 33 -4.39 -12.97 37.93
CA ARG A 33 -3.30 -12.94 36.93
C ARG A 33 -2.99 -11.52 36.45
N ILE A 34 -4.02 -10.72 36.19
CA ILE A 34 -3.87 -9.31 35.81
C ILE A 34 -3.23 -8.52 36.95
N MET A 35 -3.66 -8.73 38.19
CA MET A 35 -3.08 -8.05 39.36
C MET A 35 -1.65 -8.52 39.66
N ALA A 36 -1.29 -9.77 39.40
CA ALA A 36 0.08 -10.27 39.53
C ALA A 36 1.02 -9.66 38.48
N ALA A 37 0.55 -9.46 37.24
CA ALA A 37 1.29 -8.76 36.18
C ALA A 37 1.43 -7.25 36.49
N VAL A 38 0.36 -6.60 36.95
CA VAL A 38 0.37 -5.18 37.37
C VAL A 38 1.32 -4.94 38.55
N ASN A 39 1.43 -5.90 39.47
CA ASN A 39 2.33 -5.85 40.62
C ASN A 39 3.77 -6.35 40.32
N GLY A 40 4.12 -6.57 39.06
CA GLY A 40 5.48 -6.94 38.65
C GLY A 40 5.95 -8.34 39.07
N LYS A 41 5.05 -9.22 39.50
CA LYS A 41 5.38 -10.60 39.94
C LYS A 41 5.53 -11.59 38.78
N VAL A 42 4.99 -11.25 37.60
CA VAL A 42 5.16 -12.03 36.37
C VAL A 42 5.62 -11.06 35.27
N PRO A 43 6.74 -11.32 34.58
CA PRO A 43 7.16 -10.48 33.46
C PRO A 43 6.06 -10.45 32.40
N SER A 44 5.72 -9.25 31.91
CA SER A 44 4.75 -9.10 30.83
C SER A 44 5.21 -9.87 29.57
N TRP A 45 4.28 -10.18 28.67
CA TRP A 45 4.62 -10.82 27.40
C TRP A 45 5.70 -10.01 26.65
N ASN A 46 5.58 -8.68 26.64
CA ASN A 46 6.58 -7.78 26.05
C ASN A 46 7.94 -7.87 26.75
N ALA A 47 7.98 -7.93 28.09
CA ALA A 47 9.25 -8.07 28.81
C ALA A 47 9.95 -9.39 28.49
N ARG A 48 9.17 -10.48 28.29
CA ARG A 48 9.71 -11.76 27.85
C ARG A 48 10.20 -11.71 26.41
N ALA A 49 9.45 -11.07 25.52
CA ALA A 49 9.84 -10.85 24.13
C ALA A 49 11.16 -10.06 24.05
N GLU A 50 11.30 -8.96 24.79
CA GLU A 50 12.51 -8.15 24.78
C GLU A 50 13.72 -8.90 25.36
N LYS A 51 13.52 -9.76 26.37
CA LYS A 51 14.61 -10.62 26.86
C LYS A 51 15.12 -11.57 25.78
N LEU A 52 14.22 -12.16 24.98
CA LEU A 52 14.60 -13.02 23.85
C LEU A 52 15.28 -12.22 22.74
N TRP A 53 14.78 -11.02 22.44
CA TRP A 53 15.44 -10.10 21.49
C TRP A 53 16.86 -9.73 21.93
N SER A 54 17.06 -9.36 23.20
CA SER A 54 18.39 -9.04 23.73
C SER A 54 19.40 -10.19 23.56
N ARG A 55 18.94 -11.44 23.62
CA ARG A 55 19.78 -12.61 23.34
C ARG A 55 20.21 -12.67 21.87
N ILE A 56 19.30 -12.39 20.94
CA ILE A 56 19.62 -12.33 19.51
C ILE A 56 20.57 -11.18 19.21
N ASP A 57 20.33 -10.01 19.78
CA ASP A 57 21.19 -8.83 19.59
C ASP A 57 22.62 -9.10 20.11
N ALA A 58 22.75 -9.77 21.26
CA ALA A 58 24.04 -10.19 21.80
C ALA A 58 24.77 -11.18 20.88
N LEU A 59 24.04 -12.15 20.30
CA LEU A 59 24.61 -13.13 19.37
C LEU A 59 25.03 -12.47 18.04
N ASN A 60 24.24 -11.54 17.50
CA ASN A 60 24.59 -10.77 16.30
C ASN A 60 25.86 -9.93 16.53
N ALA A 61 25.98 -9.29 17.70
CA ALA A 61 27.18 -8.55 18.08
C ALA A 61 28.42 -9.47 18.18
N ALA A 62 28.24 -10.67 18.74
CA ALA A 62 29.31 -11.67 18.82
C ALA A 62 29.76 -12.16 17.43
N THR A 63 28.83 -12.38 16.51
CA THR A 63 29.15 -12.72 15.11
C THR A 63 29.98 -11.63 14.43
N GLY A 64 29.61 -10.36 14.58
CA GLY A 64 30.36 -9.22 14.03
C GLY A 64 31.77 -9.09 14.63
N ALA A 65 31.90 -9.31 15.94
CA ALA A 65 33.20 -9.30 16.62
C ALA A 65 34.10 -10.44 16.13
N CYS A 66 33.56 -11.64 15.94
CA CYS A 66 34.28 -12.79 15.41
C CYS A 66 34.82 -12.53 13.99
N ALA A 67 34.00 -11.96 13.09
CA ALA A 67 34.43 -11.59 11.74
C ALA A 67 35.58 -10.56 11.74
N THR A 68 35.57 -9.62 12.69
CA THR A 68 36.64 -8.63 12.83
C THR A 68 37.96 -9.28 13.29
N LEU A 69 37.88 -10.28 14.17
CA LEU A 69 39.07 -10.99 14.67
C LEU A 69 39.72 -11.85 13.58
N SER A 70 38.94 -12.49 12.72
CA SER A 70 39.45 -13.25 11.56
C SER A 70 40.29 -12.40 10.61
N GLY A 71 40.00 -11.09 10.50
CA GLY A 71 40.80 -10.15 9.70
C GLY A 71 42.12 -9.70 10.35
N SER A 72 42.32 -9.96 11.65
CA SER A 72 43.46 -9.45 12.42
C SER A 72 44.60 -10.45 12.66
N GLY A 73 44.42 -11.72 12.26
CA GLY A 73 45.44 -12.77 12.39
C GLY A 73 45.74 -13.20 13.85
N ALA A 74 44.88 -12.84 14.80
CA ALA A 74 45.11 -13.00 16.23
C ALA A 74 44.80 -14.40 16.80
N ALA A 75 44.17 -15.29 16.03
CA ALA A 75 43.84 -16.66 16.44
C ALA A 75 44.02 -17.64 15.27
N SER A 76 44.15 -18.94 15.58
CA SER A 76 44.27 -19.97 14.54
C SER A 76 42.94 -20.10 13.78
N GLU A 77 42.98 -20.25 12.46
CA GLU A 77 41.78 -20.28 11.60
C GLU A 77 40.75 -21.32 12.07
N GLY A 78 41.20 -22.51 12.48
CA GLY A 78 40.31 -23.58 12.94
C GLY A 78 39.60 -23.31 14.27
N GLU A 79 40.17 -22.52 15.17
CA GLU A 79 39.50 -22.11 16.42
C GLU A 79 38.43 -21.04 16.17
N LEU A 80 38.71 -20.10 15.28
CA LEU A 80 37.75 -19.07 14.88
C LEU A 80 36.55 -19.66 14.14
N ASP A 81 36.78 -20.62 13.24
CA ASP A 81 35.71 -21.30 12.51
C ASP A 81 34.76 -22.06 13.46
N ALA A 82 35.31 -22.76 14.46
CA ALA A 82 34.51 -23.47 15.46
C ALA A 82 33.66 -22.51 16.31
N ILE A 83 34.22 -21.38 16.73
CA ILE A 83 33.50 -20.33 17.48
C ILE A 83 32.40 -19.72 16.61
N HIS A 84 32.70 -19.44 15.35
CA HIS A 84 31.73 -18.88 14.41
C HIS A 84 30.55 -19.83 14.19
N GLN A 85 30.82 -21.13 14.05
CA GLN A 85 29.80 -22.16 13.89
C GLN A 85 28.90 -22.27 15.13
N ASP A 86 29.48 -22.29 16.33
CA ASP A 86 28.72 -22.35 17.59
C ASP A 86 27.82 -21.11 17.77
N ILE A 87 28.36 -19.90 17.56
CA ILE A 87 27.56 -18.66 17.64
C ILE A 87 26.41 -18.68 16.62
N THR A 88 26.67 -19.15 15.40
CA THR A 88 25.66 -19.24 14.34
C THR A 88 24.54 -20.21 14.74
N GLN A 89 24.89 -21.40 15.25
CA GLN A 89 23.91 -22.38 15.71
C GLN A 89 23.08 -21.85 16.89
N GLN A 90 23.71 -21.18 17.86
CA GLN A 90 23.00 -20.55 18.98
C GLN A 90 22.05 -19.44 18.52
N ARG A 91 22.46 -18.64 17.52
CA ARG A 91 21.63 -17.60 16.92
C ARG A 91 20.42 -18.19 16.21
N GLU A 92 20.60 -19.25 15.43
CA GLU A 92 19.50 -19.94 14.77
C GLU A 92 18.49 -20.51 15.77
N GLN A 93 18.96 -21.15 16.84
CA GLN A 93 18.07 -21.66 17.89
C GLN A 93 17.34 -20.52 18.61
N ALA A 94 18.04 -19.43 18.95
CA ALA A 94 17.41 -18.28 19.60
C ALA A 94 16.35 -17.61 18.71
N MET A 95 16.59 -17.55 17.39
CA MET A 95 15.61 -17.06 16.42
C MET A 95 14.38 -17.97 16.36
N ARG A 96 14.56 -19.30 16.32
CA ARG A 96 13.45 -20.26 16.36
C ARG A 96 12.65 -20.12 17.66
N ASP A 97 13.30 -20.04 18.81
CA ASP A 97 12.65 -19.85 20.11
C ASP A 97 11.80 -18.56 20.13
N LEU A 98 12.35 -17.47 19.60
CA LEU A 98 11.65 -16.19 19.51
C LEU A 98 10.46 -16.26 18.54
N LEU A 99 10.61 -16.87 17.36
CA LEU A 99 9.51 -17.07 16.42
C LEU A 99 8.38 -17.88 17.06
N MET A 100 8.70 -19.02 17.69
CA MET A 100 7.73 -19.86 18.39
C MET A 100 7.02 -19.11 19.53
N PHE A 101 7.71 -18.19 20.20
CA PHE A 101 7.10 -17.31 21.19
C PHE A 101 6.11 -16.31 20.55
N TYR A 102 6.49 -15.70 19.42
CA TYR A 102 5.66 -14.76 18.68
C TYR A 102 4.48 -15.41 17.97
N LEU A 103 4.57 -16.69 17.60
CA LEU A 103 3.46 -17.47 17.03
C LEU A 103 2.29 -17.65 17.99
N GLN A 104 2.49 -17.42 19.30
CA GLN A 104 1.40 -17.33 20.27
C GLN A 104 0.54 -16.07 20.07
N ARG A 105 1.05 -15.08 19.34
CA ARG A 105 0.37 -13.82 19.00
C ARG A 105 0.63 -13.45 17.52
N PRO A 106 0.03 -14.18 16.55
CA PRO A 106 0.30 -14.03 15.11
C PRO A 106 0.16 -12.59 14.57
N GLY A 107 -0.81 -11.82 15.08
CA GLY A 107 -0.96 -10.41 14.70
C GLY A 107 0.18 -9.51 15.20
N VAL A 108 0.82 -9.84 16.33
CA VAL A 108 2.02 -9.14 16.80
C VAL A 108 3.23 -9.54 15.96
N LEU A 109 3.38 -10.84 15.66
CA LEU A 109 4.42 -11.34 14.75
C LEU A 109 4.43 -10.58 13.43
N LEU A 110 3.27 -10.46 12.79
CA LEU A 110 3.09 -9.74 11.52
C LEU A 110 3.58 -8.28 11.60
N ARG A 111 3.23 -7.57 12.69
CA ARG A 111 3.67 -6.18 12.90
C ARG A 111 5.16 -6.04 13.21
N THR A 112 5.80 -7.09 13.70
CA THR A 112 7.24 -7.11 14.03
C THR A 112 8.09 -7.78 12.95
N LEU A 113 7.49 -8.20 11.83
CA LEU A 113 8.17 -9.03 10.82
C LEU A 113 9.44 -8.35 10.30
N THR A 114 9.40 -7.05 10.04
CA THR A 114 10.58 -6.27 9.60
C THR A 114 11.74 -6.38 10.59
N ARG A 115 11.48 -6.38 11.92
CA ARG A 115 12.53 -6.58 12.94
C ARG A 115 13.15 -7.98 12.86
N PHE A 116 12.33 -9.01 12.62
CA PHE A 116 12.82 -10.37 12.38
C PHE A 116 13.70 -10.44 11.13
N VAL A 117 13.29 -9.80 10.03
CA VAL A 117 14.09 -9.78 8.81
C VAL A 117 15.42 -9.05 9.02
N HIS A 118 15.42 -7.90 9.70
CA HIS A 118 16.67 -7.20 10.02
C HIS A 118 17.60 -8.02 10.93
N ALA A 119 17.04 -8.87 11.80
CA ALA A 119 17.80 -9.81 12.63
C ALA A 119 18.26 -11.08 11.86
N GLY A 120 17.92 -11.18 10.58
CA GLY A 120 18.33 -12.23 9.65
C GLY A 120 17.47 -13.49 9.72
N LEU A 121 16.15 -13.31 9.86
CA LEU A 121 15.16 -14.38 9.63
C LEU A 121 15.35 -15.01 8.24
N THR A 122 15.38 -16.34 8.18
CA THR A 122 15.53 -17.09 6.92
C THR A 122 14.24 -17.77 6.48
N ARG A 123 14.13 -18.11 5.20
CA ARG A 123 12.98 -18.86 4.66
C ARG A 123 12.81 -20.22 5.35
N GLU A 124 13.91 -20.93 5.59
CA GLU A 124 13.86 -22.23 6.30
C GLU A 124 13.29 -22.09 7.72
N GLN A 125 13.58 -21.00 8.42
CA GLN A 125 13.00 -20.73 9.75
C GLN A 125 11.51 -20.43 9.66
N VAL A 126 11.08 -19.66 8.66
CA VAL A 126 9.65 -19.39 8.40
C VAL A 126 8.89 -20.71 8.17
N GLU A 127 9.45 -21.60 7.35
CA GLU A 127 8.87 -22.90 7.02
C GLU A 127 8.89 -23.87 8.21
N SER A 128 10.05 -24.07 8.83
CA SER A 128 10.21 -25.03 9.94
C SER A 128 9.45 -24.64 11.21
N CYS A 129 9.19 -23.35 11.43
CA CYS A 129 8.35 -22.89 12.54
C CYS A 129 6.86 -22.83 12.21
N GLY A 130 6.44 -23.13 10.97
CA GLY A 130 5.02 -23.10 10.56
C GLY A 130 4.41 -21.70 10.61
N VAL A 131 5.20 -20.67 10.29
CA VAL A 131 4.76 -19.27 10.39
C VAL A 131 3.59 -18.99 9.44
N VAL A 132 3.69 -19.50 8.20
CA VAL A 132 2.68 -19.34 7.15
C VAL A 132 1.34 -19.92 7.60
N GLU A 133 1.33 -21.14 8.11
CA GLU A 133 0.13 -21.84 8.58
C GLU A 133 -0.52 -21.12 9.76
N ALA A 134 0.29 -20.64 10.71
CA ALA A 134 -0.19 -19.93 11.88
C ALA A 134 -0.83 -18.59 11.52
N LEU A 135 -0.21 -17.81 10.63
CA LEU A 135 -0.77 -16.56 10.12
C LEU A 135 -2.06 -16.83 9.34
N ALA A 136 -2.07 -17.81 8.44
CA ALA A 136 -3.23 -18.18 7.63
C ALA A 136 -4.42 -18.66 8.46
N HIS A 137 -4.19 -19.18 9.67
CA HIS A 137 -5.25 -19.62 10.58
C HIS A 137 -5.79 -18.49 11.47
N SER A 138 -4.95 -17.51 11.81
CA SER A 138 -5.21 -16.61 12.95
C SER A 138 -5.32 -15.13 12.59
N VAL A 139 -4.91 -14.75 11.38
CA VAL A 139 -4.95 -13.36 10.90
C VAL A 139 -6.05 -13.23 9.85
N SER A 140 -6.86 -12.18 9.96
CA SER A 140 -7.92 -11.93 8.98
C SER A 140 -7.33 -11.64 7.59
N CYS A 141 -8.03 -12.09 6.55
CA CYS A 141 -7.66 -11.81 5.16
C CYS A 141 -7.49 -10.31 4.89
N ALA A 142 -8.37 -9.48 5.46
CA ALA A 142 -8.28 -8.03 5.39
C ALA A 142 -6.92 -7.51 5.88
N THR A 143 -6.46 -8.00 7.04
CA THR A 143 -5.17 -7.59 7.61
C THR A 143 -4.02 -8.07 6.73
N LEU A 144 -4.08 -9.30 6.21
CA LEU A 144 -3.05 -9.84 5.33
C LEU A 144 -2.95 -9.03 4.03
N LEU A 145 -4.07 -8.71 3.39
CA LEU A 145 -4.10 -7.88 2.18
C LEU A 145 -3.56 -6.47 2.43
N LYS A 146 -3.96 -5.84 3.55
CA LYS A 146 -3.45 -4.52 3.93
C LYS A 146 -1.93 -4.51 4.10
N VAL A 147 -1.40 -5.48 4.85
CA VAL A 147 0.06 -5.57 5.08
C VAL A 147 0.80 -5.96 3.80
N THR A 148 0.22 -6.85 2.99
CA THR A 148 0.77 -7.23 1.68
C THR A 148 0.88 -6.00 0.79
N ALA A 149 -0.21 -5.26 0.58
CA ALA A 149 -0.20 -4.03 -0.20
C ALA A 149 0.85 -3.03 0.31
N GLN A 150 0.99 -2.86 1.64
CA GLN A 150 2.02 -2.01 2.22
C GLN A 150 3.45 -2.47 1.92
N CYS A 151 3.73 -3.77 1.96
CA CYS A 151 5.05 -4.33 1.63
C CYS A 151 5.32 -4.43 0.12
N SER A 152 4.29 -4.25 -0.71
CA SER A 152 4.37 -4.47 -2.16
C SER A 152 4.74 -3.23 -2.94
N VAL A 153 4.50 -2.05 -2.37
CA VAL A 153 4.82 -0.76 -2.97
C VAL A 153 6.34 -0.57 -2.86
N ASP A 154 7.06 -0.79 -3.96
CA ASP A 154 8.52 -0.62 -4.06
C ASP A 154 8.86 0.87 -3.84
N GLY A 155 9.04 1.25 -2.58
CA GLY A 155 9.18 2.64 -2.18
C GLY A 155 7.97 3.09 -1.39
N LEU A 156 8.07 2.94 -0.07
CA LEU A 156 7.80 4.10 0.79
C LEU A 156 8.69 5.22 0.24
N GLY A 157 8.22 5.93 -0.79
CA GLY A 157 8.86 7.15 -1.24
C GLY A 157 9.04 7.97 0.03
N ILE A 158 10.28 8.22 0.40
CA ILE A 158 10.62 9.23 1.40
C ILE A 158 9.81 10.49 1.07
N PRO A 159 9.39 11.25 2.10
CA PRO A 159 8.22 12.10 2.09
C PRO A 159 8.07 12.88 0.80
N SER A 160 6.82 13.28 0.53
CA SER A 160 6.56 14.56 -0.10
C SER A 160 7.76 15.49 0.08
N ALA A 161 8.20 16.11 -0.99
CA ALA A 161 8.54 17.51 -0.87
C ALA A 161 7.33 18.23 -0.23
N SER A 162 7.10 18.05 1.07
CA SER A 162 6.98 19.21 1.94
C SER A 162 8.28 19.94 1.72
N GLU A 163 8.19 21.24 1.56
CA GLU A 163 9.32 22.17 1.39
C GLU A 163 10.36 22.09 2.55
N GLU A 164 10.30 21.09 3.44
CA GLU A 164 11.20 20.80 4.57
C GLU A 164 11.44 19.28 4.80
N GLY A 165 11.48 18.45 3.75
CA GLY A 165 11.65 16.99 3.84
C GLY A 165 13.10 16.48 3.87
N CYS A 166 13.95 16.95 4.79
CA CYS A 166 15.24 16.31 5.12
C CYS A 166 15.19 15.84 6.58
N ILE A 167 15.44 14.55 6.85
CA ILE A 167 15.79 14.13 8.20
C ILE A 167 17.23 14.58 8.41
N VAL A 168 17.37 15.74 9.03
CA VAL A 168 18.65 16.27 9.51
C VAL A 168 18.87 15.66 10.88
N ASP A 169 19.99 14.97 11.11
CA ASP A 169 20.34 14.52 12.45
C ASP A 169 20.61 15.73 13.38
N GLU A 170 20.79 15.53 14.68
CA GLU A 170 21.06 16.62 15.65
C GLU A 170 22.33 17.44 15.31
N LYS A 171 23.12 17.04 14.31
CA LYS A 171 24.38 17.66 13.90
C LYS A 171 24.33 18.36 12.54
N GLY A 172 23.21 18.29 11.81
CA GLY A 172 23.11 18.98 10.53
C GLY A 172 23.46 18.11 9.30
N ASP A 173 23.73 16.81 9.49
CA ASP A 173 24.20 15.96 8.39
C ASP A 173 23.05 15.21 7.70
N PHE A 174 23.15 15.11 6.37
CA PHE A 174 22.20 14.38 5.52
C PHE A 174 22.46 12.87 5.64
N ALA A 175 21.58 12.13 6.31
CA ALA A 175 21.64 10.67 6.30
C ALA A 175 20.81 10.11 5.12
N TYR A 176 21.47 9.70 4.03
CA TYR A 176 20.81 9.03 2.90
C TYR A 176 21.54 7.75 2.45
N VAL A 177 20.75 6.78 1.97
CA VAL A 177 21.05 5.64 1.07
C VAL A 177 21.29 4.23 1.64
N GLN A 178 22.07 3.99 2.72
CA GLN A 178 22.38 2.58 3.10
C GLN A 178 21.25 1.84 3.86
N ASP A 179 20.41 2.53 4.62
CA ASP A 179 19.33 1.87 5.39
C ASP A 179 18.09 1.56 4.52
N GLU A 180 17.92 2.28 3.40
CA GLU A 180 16.81 2.12 2.47
C GLU A 180 16.87 0.79 1.73
N GLU A 181 18.03 0.41 1.20
CA GLU A 181 18.18 -0.84 0.43
C GLU A 181 17.96 -2.07 1.33
N ARG A 182 18.52 -2.06 2.55
CA ARG A 182 18.31 -3.12 3.54
C ARG A 182 16.84 -3.19 4.00
N THR A 183 16.18 -2.05 4.11
CA THR A 183 14.75 -1.98 4.44
C THR A 183 13.88 -2.53 3.30
N LEU A 184 14.20 -2.20 2.05
CA LEU A 184 13.53 -2.72 0.85
C LEU A 184 13.73 -4.23 0.69
N GLU A 185 14.94 -4.73 0.90
CA GLU A 185 15.22 -6.18 0.94
C GLU A 185 14.39 -6.84 2.04
N GLY A 186 14.28 -6.18 3.20
CA GLY A 186 13.43 -6.60 4.30
C GLY A 186 11.95 -6.79 3.91
N TYR A 187 11.38 -5.80 3.22
CA TYR A 187 10.01 -5.86 2.71
C TYR A 187 9.85 -6.93 1.64
N ARG A 188 10.80 -7.05 0.71
CA ARG A 188 10.77 -8.10 -0.34
C ARG A 188 10.83 -9.49 0.26
N PHE A 189 11.64 -9.71 1.29
CA PHE A 189 11.66 -10.98 2.01
C PHE A 189 10.31 -11.22 2.71
N ALA A 190 9.80 -10.25 3.47
CA ALA A 190 8.52 -10.37 4.16
C ALA A 190 7.39 -10.71 3.18
N LEU A 191 7.36 -10.04 2.03
CA LEU A 191 6.40 -10.29 0.96
C LEU A 191 6.52 -11.72 0.41
N ASN A 192 7.71 -12.11 -0.05
CA ASN A 192 7.90 -13.35 -0.80
C ASN A 192 8.04 -14.61 0.06
N ALA A 193 8.51 -14.49 1.29
CA ALA A 193 8.71 -15.63 2.19
C ALA A 193 7.53 -15.84 3.14
N VAL A 194 6.76 -14.80 3.45
CA VAL A 194 5.71 -14.87 4.47
C VAL A 194 4.34 -14.50 3.90
N LEU A 195 4.17 -13.29 3.36
CA LEU A 195 2.84 -12.76 3.03
C LEU A 195 2.20 -13.46 1.83
N LEU A 196 2.89 -13.58 0.69
CA LEU A 196 2.36 -14.24 -0.50
C LEU A 196 2.07 -15.74 -0.25
N PRO A 197 2.96 -16.53 0.38
CA PRO A 197 2.64 -17.91 0.76
C PRO A 197 1.43 -18.01 1.69
N THR A 198 1.30 -17.08 2.66
CA THR A 198 0.14 -17.03 3.57
C THR A 198 -1.15 -16.76 2.79
N LEU A 199 -1.15 -15.77 1.89
CA LEU A 199 -2.30 -15.48 1.04
C LEU A 199 -2.66 -16.65 0.12
N LYS A 200 -1.68 -17.31 -0.51
CA LYS A 200 -1.91 -18.52 -1.32
C LYS A 200 -2.60 -19.61 -0.51
N LEU A 201 -2.13 -19.88 0.71
CA LEU A 201 -2.73 -20.89 1.59
C LEU A 201 -4.16 -20.52 2.00
N VAL A 202 -4.41 -19.24 2.30
CA VAL A 202 -5.75 -18.72 2.62
C VAL A 202 -6.69 -18.88 1.41
N LEU A 203 -6.24 -18.51 0.21
CA LEU A 203 -7.00 -18.64 -1.03
C LEU A 203 -7.33 -20.10 -1.34
N ALA A 204 -6.36 -21.02 -1.21
CA ALA A 204 -6.60 -22.45 -1.42
C ALA A 204 -7.63 -23.02 -0.43
N ARG A 205 -7.57 -22.61 0.84
CA ARG A 205 -8.57 -23.00 1.85
C ARG A 205 -9.95 -22.46 1.49
N LEU A 206 -10.03 -21.22 1.02
CA LEU A 206 -11.30 -20.60 0.65
C LEU A 206 -11.88 -21.23 -0.62
N ALA A 207 -11.06 -21.48 -1.65
CA ALA A 207 -11.48 -22.22 -2.84
C ALA A 207 -12.04 -23.61 -2.48
N ALA A 208 -11.49 -24.25 -1.44
CA ALA A 208 -11.98 -25.54 -0.97
C ALA A 208 -13.33 -25.48 -0.24
N VAL A 209 -13.79 -24.34 0.29
CA VAL A 209 -15.02 -24.24 1.11
C VAL A 209 -16.10 -23.34 0.54
N GLU A 210 -15.71 -22.30 -0.19
CA GLU A 210 -16.60 -21.29 -0.75
C GLU A 210 -17.23 -21.77 -2.06
N GLY A 211 -18.56 -21.89 -2.07
CA GLY A 211 -19.30 -22.40 -3.22
C GLY A 211 -19.01 -21.65 -4.52
N HIS A 212 -18.95 -20.32 -4.46
CA HIS A 212 -18.72 -19.47 -5.63
C HIS A 212 -17.30 -19.61 -6.22
N LEU A 213 -16.28 -19.90 -5.40
CA LEU A 213 -14.93 -20.17 -5.90
C LEU A 213 -14.82 -21.56 -6.53
N ARG A 214 -15.53 -22.56 -5.99
CA ARG A 214 -15.61 -23.89 -6.61
C ARG A 214 -16.24 -23.84 -8.00
N GLU A 215 -17.09 -22.86 -8.28
CA GLU A 215 -17.64 -22.69 -9.62
C GLU A 215 -16.60 -22.21 -10.64
N LEU A 216 -15.44 -21.70 -10.22
CA LEU A 216 -14.32 -21.39 -11.11
C LEU A 216 -13.43 -22.62 -11.36
N ALA A 217 -13.58 -23.69 -10.57
CA ALA A 217 -12.60 -24.76 -10.57
C ALA A 217 -12.49 -25.50 -11.91
N GLY A 218 -11.27 -25.67 -12.41
CA GLY A 218 -10.99 -26.33 -13.69
C GLY A 218 -11.41 -25.54 -14.94
N LYS A 219 -11.90 -24.31 -14.80
CA LYS A 219 -12.42 -23.52 -15.93
C LYS A 219 -11.35 -22.66 -16.58
N ARG A 220 -11.55 -22.35 -17.86
CA ARG A 220 -10.90 -21.23 -18.56
C ARG A 220 -11.65 -19.95 -18.22
N VAL A 221 -10.96 -19.00 -17.60
CA VAL A 221 -11.55 -17.76 -17.07
C VAL A 221 -10.98 -16.57 -17.83
N PHE A 222 -11.86 -15.82 -18.49
CA PHE A 222 -11.52 -14.49 -18.99
C PHE A 222 -11.78 -13.47 -17.89
N VAL A 223 -10.83 -12.57 -17.66
CA VAL A 223 -10.92 -11.53 -16.63
C VAL A 223 -11.28 -10.22 -17.29
N ASP A 224 -12.51 -9.77 -17.07
CA ASP A 224 -12.99 -8.50 -17.59
C ASP A 224 -12.71 -7.39 -16.58
N ALA A 225 -11.66 -6.63 -16.82
CA ALA A 225 -11.25 -5.52 -15.97
C ALA A 225 -12.11 -4.26 -16.16
N GLY A 226 -12.93 -4.19 -17.22
CA GLY A 226 -13.64 -2.97 -17.59
C GLY A 226 -12.69 -1.78 -17.71
N ALA A 227 -12.96 -0.72 -16.94
CA ALA A 227 -12.15 0.50 -16.93
C ALA A 227 -10.89 0.41 -16.04
N PHE A 228 -10.67 -0.68 -15.31
CA PHE A 228 -9.57 -0.80 -14.36
C PHE A 228 -8.30 -1.39 -14.98
N SER A 229 -7.15 -0.94 -14.48
CA SER A 229 -5.86 -1.56 -14.77
C SER A 229 -5.59 -2.67 -13.76
N LEU A 230 -5.40 -3.90 -14.24
CA LEU A 230 -5.02 -5.02 -13.36
C LEU A 230 -3.61 -4.81 -12.76
N GLU A 231 -2.71 -4.19 -13.52
CA GLU A 231 -1.32 -3.92 -13.10
C GLU A 231 -1.19 -2.67 -12.22
N GLY A 232 -2.04 -1.67 -12.45
CA GLY A 232 -2.04 -0.44 -11.65
C GLY A 232 -2.83 -0.56 -10.35
N SER A 233 -3.77 -1.51 -10.27
CA SER A 233 -4.67 -1.63 -9.12
C SER A 233 -4.04 -2.45 -7.99
N LEU A 234 -4.26 -1.99 -6.76
CA LEU A 234 -3.90 -2.66 -5.52
C LEU A 234 -5.13 -3.30 -4.89
N VAL A 235 -4.95 -4.50 -4.35
CA VAL A 235 -5.98 -5.16 -3.55
C VAL A 235 -5.86 -4.72 -2.10
N VAL A 236 -6.60 -3.67 -1.74
CA VAL A 236 -6.67 -3.18 -0.35
C VAL A 236 -8.09 -3.35 0.20
N PRO A 237 -8.24 -3.67 1.50
CA PRO A 237 -9.56 -3.69 2.12
C PRO A 237 -10.17 -2.29 2.14
N ASN A 238 -11.48 -2.20 1.95
CA ASN A 238 -12.21 -0.98 2.28
C ASN A 238 -12.14 -0.73 3.80
N GLU A 239 -11.91 0.52 4.21
CA GLU A 239 -11.94 0.85 5.64
C GLU A 239 -13.37 0.75 6.17
N SER A 240 -13.54 0.03 7.30
CA SER A 240 -14.82 -0.13 7.98
C SER A 240 -15.45 1.25 8.25
N GLY A 241 -16.61 1.50 7.63
CA GLY A 241 -17.39 2.74 7.82
C GLY A 241 -17.31 3.74 6.67
N GLN A 242 -16.46 3.56 5.65
CA GLN A 242 -16.55 4.36 4.43
C GLN A 242 -17.65 3.82 3.53
N LYS A 243 -18.79 4.52 3.47
CA LYS A 243 -19.80 4.30 2.44
C LYS A 243 -19.22 4.64 1.05
N THR A 244 -19.06 3.60 0.23
CA THR A 244 -19.27 3.60 -1.23
C THR A 244 -18.58 4.69 -2.07
N ALA A 245 -17.32 5.03 -1.81
CA ALA A 245 -16.56 5.80 -2.79
C ALA A 245 -16.12 4.84 -3.91
N TRP A 246 -16.71 4.97 -5.11
CA TRP A 246 -16.36 4.15 -6.28
C TRP A 246 -15.37 4.90 -7.19
N PRO A 247 -14.24 4.31 -7.61
CA PRO A 247 -13.83 2.94 -7.35
C PRO A 247 -13.23 2.79 -5.94
N PRO A 248 -13.15 1.57 -5.40
CA PRO A 248 -12.52 1.31 -4.10
C PRO A 248 -11.10 1.87 -4.00
N ALA A 249 -10.61 2.05 -2.77
CA ALA A 249 -9.24 2.46 -2.54
C ALA A 249 -8.25 1.50 -3.24
N GLY A 250 -7.12 2.04 -3.70
CA GLY A 250 -6.08 1.26 -4.38
C GLY A 250 -6.37 0.92 -5.84
N MET A 251 -7.59 1.11 -6.34
CA MET A 251 -7.91 0.86 -7.75
C MET A 251 -7.36 1.94 -8.67
N ALA A 252 -6.79 1.50 -9.79
CA ALA A 252 -6.31 2.36 -10.86
C ALA A 252 -7.15 2.18 -12.11
N TYR A 253 -7.42 3.27 -12.82
CA TYR A 253 -8.03 3.23 -14.14
C TYR A 253 -6.97 2.91 -15.19
N ALA A 254 -7.30 2.04 -16.13
CA ALA A 254 -6.51 1.87 -17.34
C ALA A 254 -6.62 3.15 -18.18
N LEU A 255 -5.47 3.64 -18.65
CA LEU A 255 -5.45 4.71 -19.62
C LEU A 255 -5.62 4.10 -21.02
N PRO A 256 -6.49 4.67 -21.86
CA PRO A 256 -6.61 4.24 -23.24
C PRO A 256 -5.33 4.61 -24.02
N ASP A 257 -5.07 3.86 -25.09
CA ASP A 257 -3.96 4.14 -26.00
C ASP A 257 -4.31 5.34 -26.89
N VAL A 258 -3.91 6.54 -26.45
CA VAL A 258 -4.28 7.82 -27.06
C VAL A 258 -3.10 8.78 -27.07
N ASP A 259 -3.06 9.67 -28.06
CA ASP A 259 -1.98 10.65 -28.19
C ASP A 259 -2.01 11.72 -27.09
N ARG A 260 -3.19 12.03 -26.57
CA ARG A 260 -3.40 13.11 -25.62
C ARG A 260 -4.38 12.74 -24.52
N LEU A 261 -3.91 12.89 -23.28
CA LEU A 261 -4.73 12.86 -22.07
C LEU A 261 -4.92 14.29 -21.57
N ARG A 262 -6.13 14.62 -21.13
CA ARG A 262 -6.45 15.91 -20.50
C ARG A 262 -6.90 15.68 -19.07
N PHE A 263 -6.11 16.16 -18.12
CA PHE A 263 -6.57 16.30 -16.75
C PHE A 263 -7.26 17.65 -16.61
N PHE A 264 -8.35 17.71 -15.87
CA PHE A 264 -9.11 18.95 -15.70
C PHE A 264 -9.62 19.12 -14.27
N THR A 265 -9.87 20.38 -13.91
CA THR A 265 -10.55 20.78 -12.69
C THR A 265 -11.59 21.84 -13.01
N TYR A 266 -12.82 21.58 -12.58
CA TYR A 266 -13.97 22.46 -12.74
C TYR A 266 -14.40 23.02 -11.38
N TRP A 267 -14.81 24.28 -11.34
CA TRP A 267 -15.53 24.85 -10.22
C TRP A 267 -16.60 25.88 -10.64
N ASP A 268 -17.69 25.92 -9.87
CA ASP A 268 -18.72 26.96 -9.92
C ASP A 268 -19.09 27.37 -8.49
N ASP A 269 -18.91 28.65 -8.18
CA ASP A 269 -19.41 29.32 -6.99
C ASP A 269 -19.89 30.71 -7.39
N ARG A 270 -21.22 30.88 -7.37
CA ARG A 270 -21.87 32.13 -7.74
C ARG A 270 -21.98 33.12 -6.59
N ALA A 271 -21.76 32.66 -5.35
CA ALA A 271 -21.90 33.48 -4.16
C ALA A 271 -20.62 34.27 -3.86
N LYS A 272 -19.45 33.77 -4.28
CA LYS A 272 -18.16 34.41 -4.04
C LYS A 272 -17.14 34.06 -5.12
N ARG A 273 -16.13 34.91 -5.26
CA ARG A 273 -14.96 34.59 -6.09
C ARG A 273 -14.11 33.53 -5.41
N VAL A 274 -13.96 32.37 -6.05
CA VAL A 274 -13.03 31.29 -5.75
C VAL A 274 -12.02 31.15 -6.88
N ASP A 275 -10.78 30.90 -6.51
CA ASP A 275 -9.61 30.81 -7.38
C ASP A 275 -8.95 29.44 -7.14
N VAL A 276 -8.87 28.60 -8.17
CA VAL A 276 -8.38 27.22 -8.07
C VAL A 276 -7.27 27.01 -9.08
N ASP A 277 -6.12 26.60 -8.59
CA ASP A 277 -4.94 26.33 -9.38
C ASP A 277 -4.77 24.83 -9.63
N MET A 278 -4.36 24.48 -10.84
CA MET A 278 -3.96 23.13 -11.22
C MET A 278 -2.46 23.05 -11.54
N HIS A 279 -1.80 22.02 -10.97
CA HIS A 279 -0.39 21.75 -11.23
C HIS A 279 -0.15 20.29 -11.61
N ALA A 280 0.82 20.07 -12.49
CA ALA A 280 1.40 18.76 -12.77
C ALA A 280 2.88 18.75 -12.39
N VAL A 281 3.27 17.75 -11.60
CA VAL A 281 4.67 17.43 -11.29
C VAL A 281 4.99 16.07 -11.87
N ALA A 282 5.88 16.02 -12.85
CA ALA A 282 6.31 14.79 -13.50
C ALA A 282 7.74 14.42 -13.10
N SER A 283 8.02 13.12 -13.02
CA SER A 283 9.37 12.58 -12.84
C SER A 283 9.78 11.76 -14.06
N GLY A 284 11.02 11.93 -14.50
CA GLY A 284 11.60 11.23 -15.65
C GLY A 284 13.07 10.86 -15.46
N SER A 285 13.73 10.39 -16.51
CA SER A 285 15.17 10.08 -16.48
C SER A 285 16.06 11.31 -16.24
N GLU A 286 15.62 12.48 -16.71
CA GLU A 286 16.39 13.74 -16.63
C GLU A 286 16.05 14.58 -15.38
N GLY A 287 15.21 14.08 -14.47
CA GLY A 287 14.79 14.78 -13.25
C GLY A 287 13.29 15.08 -13.19
N PHE A 288 12.94 16.21 -12.58
CA PHE A 288 11.55 16.61 -12.36
C PHE A 288 11.12 17.74 -13.30
N TYR A 289 9.85 17.70 -13.73
CA TYR A 289 9.20 18.73 -14.51
C TYR A 289 7.98 19.24 -13.75
N HIS A 290 7.79 20.55 -13.70
CA HIS A 290 6.62 21.18 -13.06
C HIS A 290 5.94 22.11 -14.06
N VAL A 291 4.65 21.89 -14.25
CA VAL A 291 3.75 22.71 -15.07
C VAL A 291 2.62 23.24 -14.19
N GLY A 292 2.31 24.54 -14.29
CA GLY A 292 1.26 25.21 -13.54
C GLY A 292 1.38 26.73 -13.64
N TRP A 293 0.48 27.47 -13.00
CA TRP A 293 0.37 28.94 -13.17
C TRP A 293 1.65 29.71 -12.81
N ASN A 294 2.36 29.30 -11.75
CA ASN A 294 3.58 29.95 -11.26
C ASN A 294 4.87 29.30 -11.77
N GLU A 295 4.74 28.43 -12.77
CA GLU A 295 5.83 27.60 -13.27
C GLU A 295 5.84 27.58 -14.80
N ARG A 296 6.46 26.58 -15.40
CA ARG A 296 6.52 26.44 -16.86
C ARG A 296 5.12 26.24 -17.43
N PHE A 297 4.79 27.00 -18.46
CA PHE A 297 3.56 26.80 -19.23
C PHE A 297 3.53 25.45 -19.96
N SER A 298 4.69 25.02 -20.47
CA SER A 298 4.83 23.76 -21.19
C SER A 298 6.25 23.19 -21.06
N VAL A 299 6.37 21.90 -20.75
CA VAL A 299 7.65 21.17 -20.73
C VAL A 299 7.41 19.66 -20.84
N ALA A 300 8.31 18.95 -21.53
CA ALA A 300 8.32 17.48 -21.61
C ALA A 300 6.97 16.85 -22.03
N GLY A 301 6.31 17.43 -23.04
CA GLY A 301 5.00 16.95 -23.52
C GLY A 301 3.84 17.23 -22.57
N ILE A 302 4.01 18.10 -21.58
CA ILE A 302 2.97 18.49 -20.61
C ILE A 302 2.71 20.00 -20.74
N THR A 303 1.45 20.40 -20.84
CA THR A 303 1.05 21.81 -21.09
C THR A 303 -0.17 22.18 -20.26
N THR A 304 -0.17 23.33 -19.60
CA THR A 304 -1.36 23.86 -18.90
C THR A 304 -2.21 24.74 -19.82
N SER A 305 -3.52 24.84 -19.54
CA SER A 305 -4.43 25.83 -20.11
C SER A 305 -4.06 27.27 -19.77
N GLY A 306 -3.24 27.47 -18.74
CA GLY A 306 -3.03 28.76 -18.09
C GLY A 306 -4.00 28.97 -16.92
N ASP A 307 -3.80 30.08 -16.24
CA ASP A 307 -4.48 30.48 -15.00
C ASP A 307 -5.90 31.02 -15.26
N VAL A 308 -6.89 30.41 -14.62
CA VAL A 308 -8.30 30.82 -14.64
C VAL A 308 -8.72 31.31 -13.28
N THR A 309 -8.88 32.63 -13.18
CA THR A 309 -9.15 33.30 -11.90
C THR A 309 -10.63 33.65 -11.65
N THR A 310 -11.52 33.13 -12.50
CA THR A 310 -12.98 33.29 -12.42
C THR A 310 -13.61 32.18 -11.57
N SER A 311 -14.91 32.27 -11.30
CA SER A 311 -15.56 31.34 -10.35
C SER A 311 -16.88 30.77 -10.84
N VAL A 312 -17.30 31.10 -12.06
CA VAL A 312 -18.56 30.60 -12.63
C VAL A 312 -18.22 29.80 -13.88
N ASN A 313 -18.54 28.51 -13.87
CA ASN A 313 -18.16 27.55 -14.92
C ASN A 313 -16.66 27.60 -15.25
N ALA A 314 -15.82 27.77 -14.25
CA ALA A 314 -14.37 27.86 -14.43
C ALA A 314 -13.79 26.46 -14.63
N VAL A 315 -12.84 26.34 -15.56
CA VAL A 315 -12.14 25.10 -15.87
C VAL A 315 -10.67 25.41 -16.16
N GLU A 316 -9.78 24.74 -15.43
CA GLU A 316 -8.38 24.59 -15.81
C GLU A 316 -8.12 23.17 -16.29
N TYR A 317 -7.13 23.01 -17.17
CA TYR A 317 -6.70 21.70 -17.61
C TYR A 317 -5.19 21.61 -17.86
N ILE A 318 -4.69 20.39 -17.78
CA ILE A 318 -3.33 20.02 -18.14
C ILE A 318 -3.40 18.91 -19.20
N ASP A 319 -2.87 19.21 -20.37
CA ASP A 319 -2.71 18.26 -21.47
C ASP A 319 -1.37 17.53 -21.34
N VAL A 320 -1.41 16.20 -21.47
CA VAL A 320 -0.25 15.32 -21.56
C VAL A 320 -0.27 14.70 -22.95
N TYR A 321 0.68 15.12 -23.79
CA TYR A 321 0.97 14.54 -25.10
C TYR A 321 1.81 13.27 -24.87
N VAL A 322 1.15 12.11 -24.86
CA VAL A 322 1.71 10.84 -24.38
C VAL A 322 3.00 10.45 -25.12
N PRO A 323 3.07 10.48 -26.47
CA PRO A 323 4.31 10.14 -27.17
C PRO A 323 5.47 11.07 -26.84
N ASP A 324 5.21 12.38 -26.74
CA ASP A 324 6.24 13.39 -26.46
C ASP A 324 6.75 13.29 -25.02
N ALA A 325 5.85 13.04 -24.07
CA ALA A 325 6.21 12.84 -22.66
C ALA A 325 7.04 11.56 -22.47
N LEU A 326 6.66 10.45 -23.12
CA LEU A 326 7.44 9.22 -23.12
C LEU A 326 8.82 9.40 -23.76
N ALA A 327 8.90 10.12 -24.89
CA ALA A 327 10.16 10.44 -25.57
C ALA A 327 11.07 11.34 -24.71
N ALA A 328 10.48 12.24 -23.92
CA ALA A 328 11.18 13.05 -22.92
C ALA A 328 11.58 12.25 -21.66
N GLY A 329 11.27 10.95 -21.60
CA GLY A 329 11.62 10.08 -20.48
C GLY A 329 10.73 10.23 -19.26
N VAL A 330 9.55 10.86 -19.38
CA VAL A 330 8.56 10.97 -18.30
C VAL A 330 8.06 9.57 -17.92
N LYS A 331 8.12 9.26 -16.64
CA LYS A 331 7.67 7.99 -16.06
C LYS A 331 6.36 8.16 -15.31
N THR A 332 6.31 9.15 -14.42
CA THR A 332 5.14 9.39 -13.58
C THR A 332 4.73 10.85 -13.59
N ILE A 333 3.44 11.11 -13.43
CA ILE A 333 2.87 12.46 -13.37
C ILE A 333 1.92 12.54 -12.19
N SER A 334 2.15 13.48 -11.27
CA SER A 334 1.25 13.81 -10.17
C SER A 334 0.46 15.06 -10.53
N ILE A 335 -0.87 14.98 -10.43
CA ILE A 335 -1.78 16.10 -10.65
C ILE A 335 -2.28 16.57 -9.30
N SER A 336 -2.20 17.87 -9.05
CA SER A 336 -2.67 18.48 -7.82
C SER A 336 -3.52 19.72 -8.07
N ASN A 337 -4.47 19.92 -7.18
CA ASN A 337 -5.41 21.02 -7.19
C ASN A 337 -5.30 21.80 -5.89
N VAL A 338 -5.33 23.12 -5.98
CA VAL A 338 -5.16 24.02 -4.84
C VAL A 338 -6.20 25.13 -4.90
N ILE A 339 -6.94 25.32 -3.82
CA ILE A 339 -7.71 26.54 -3.62
C ILE A 339 -6.73 27.66 -3.28
N TYR A 340 -6.38 28.47 -4.27
CA TYR A 340 -5.51 29.62 -4.10
C TYR A 340 -6.20 30.68 -3.24
N ALA A 341 -7.45 31.02 -3.56
CA ALA A 341 -8.21 32.06 -2.87
C ALA A 341 -9.73 31.78 -2.83
N GLY A 342 -10.44 32.53 -1.97
CA GLY A 342 -11.91 32.58 -1.96
C GLY A 342 -12.64 31.53 -1.12
N ALA A 343 -12.06 30.33 -0.93
CA ALA A 343 -12.63 29.30 -0.05
C ALA A 343 -11.60 28.76 0.95
N GLY A 344 -12.05 28.40 2.15
CA GLY A 344 -11.22 27.80 3.20
C GLY A 344 -10.98 26.30 3.03
N SER A 345 -11.84 25.64 2.24
CA SER A 345 -11.80 24.21 1.96
C SER A 345 -12.66 23.86 0.74
N TRP A 346 -12.53 22.65 0.20
CA TRP A 346 -13.36 22.16 -0.91
C TRP A 346 -14.85 22.12 -0.59
N ASP A 347 -15.24 21.76 0.65
CA ASP A 347 -16.64 21.85 1.13
C ASP A 347 -17.22 23.29 1.10
N GLY A 348 -16.36 24.29 0.93
CA GLY A 348 -16.73 25.69 0.88
C GLY A 348 -16.99 26.20 -0.54
N ILE A 349 -16.97 25.35 -1.56
CA ILE A 349 -17.25 25.69 -2.97
C ILE A 349 -18.55 24.98 -3.35
N ASP A 350 -19.48 25.66 -4.02
CA ASP A 350 -20.79 25.10 -4.36
C ASP A 350 -20.68 23.85 -5.25
N THR A 351 -19.89 23.92 -6.32
CA THR A 351 -19.54 22.76 -7.15
C THR A 351 -18.04 22.76 -7.44
N ALA A 352 -17.36 21.65 -7.15
CA ALA A 352 -15.97 21.44 -7.56
C ALA A 352 -15.72 19.96 -7.88
N PHE A 353 -15.08 19.67 -9.01
CA PHE A 353 -14.69 18.31 -9.38
C PHE A 353 -13.48 18.31 -10.31
N CYS A 354 -12.75 17.22 -10.33
CA CYS A 354 -11.62 17.00 -11.24
C CYS A 354 -11.75 15.67 -11.98
N GLY A 355 -10.94 15.46 -13.00
CA GLY A 355 -10.94 14.22 -13.74
C GLY A 355 -9.88 14.13 -14.80
N CYS A 356 -9.97 13.06 -15.59
CA CYS A 356 -9.19 12.84 -16.79
C CYS A 356 -10.13 12.51 -17.95
N SER A 357 -9.89 13.12 -19.11
CA SER A 357 -10.58 12.83 -20.36
C SER A 357 -9.59 12.47 -21.46
N VAL A 358 -10.04 11.64 -22.38
CA VAL A 358 -9.39 11.46 -23.68
C VAL A 358 -9.70 12.67 -24.54
N VAL A 359 -8.74 13.13 -25.33
CA VAL A 359 -9.01 14.15 -26.35
C VAL A 359 -8.60 13.59 -27.71
N GLY A 360 -9.55 13.56 -28.65
CA GLY A 360 -9.29 13.07 -30.00
C GLY A 360 -8.21 13.87 -30.73
N SER A 361 -7.54 13.23 -31.68
CA SER A 361 -6.46 13.82 -32.51
C SER A 361 -6.93 15.03 -33.33
N ASP A 362 -8.23 15.11 -33.63
CA ASP A 362 -8.81 16.14 -34.50
C ASP A 362 -9.45 17.31 -33.73
N GLU A 363 -9.48 17.24 -32.39
CA GLU A 363 -10.21 18.19 -31.56
C GLU A 363 -9.30 19.32 -31.07
N ARG A 364 -9.07 20.28 -31.96
CA ARG A 364 -8.31 21.50 -31.64
C ARG A 364 -9.08 22.52 -30.79
N ASP A 365 -10.37 22.31 -30.53
CA ASP A 365 -11.25 23.36 -30.00
C ASP A 365 -12.21 22.94 -28.88
N VAL A 366 -12.03 21.77 -28.26
CA VAL A 366 -12.85 21.37 -27.12
C VAL A 366 -12.37 22.12 -25.88
N ARG A 367 -12.95 23.30 -25.66
CA ARG A 367 -12.80 24.12 -24.44
C ARG A 367 -13.71 23.66 -23.29
N LEU A 368 -14.53 22.63 -23.50
CA LEU A 368 -15.58 22.21 -22.57
C LEU A 368 -15.43 20.74 -22.21
N PHE A 369 -15.72 20.43 -20.95
CA PHE A 369 -15.90 19.07 -20.46
C PHE A 369 -16.92 18.31 -21.31
N ASP A 370 -16.50 17.21 -21.95
CA ASP A 370 -17.37 16.25 -22.61
C ASP A 370 -17.45 14.99 -21.76
N ARG A 371 -18.66 14.67 -21.27
CA ARG A 371 -18.91 13.54 -20.37
C ARG A 371 -18.58 12.20 -21.02
N ASP A 372 -18.72 12.08 -22.33
CA ASP A 372 -18.58 10.79 -23.03
C ASP A 372 -17.11 10.39 -23.19
N ASN A 373 -16.18 11.35 -23.03
CA ASN A 373 -14.74 11.15 -23.14
C ASN A 373 -14.01 11.08 -21.78
N VAL A 374 -14.76 11.04 -20.67
CA VAL A 374 -14.19 11.03 -19.31
C VAL A 374 -13.75 9.62 -18.92
N VAL A 375 -12.46 9.46 -18.64
CA VAL A 375 -11.89 8.24 -18.05
C VAL A 375 -12.33 8.10 -16.59
N PHE A 376 -12.22 9.19 -15.83
CA PHE A 376 -12.73 9.26 -14.46
C PHE A 376 -13.09 10.69 -14.07
N ARG A 377 -14.04 10.81 -13.14
CA ARG A 377 -14.39 12.06 -12.46
C ARG A 377 -14.42 11.83 -10.96
N TYR A 378 -13.99 12.83 -10.22
CA TYR A 378 -14.01 12.84 -8.77
C TYR A 378 -14.48 14.20 -8.26
N ASP A 379 -15.49 14.20 -7.40
CA ASP A 379 -15.96 15.42 -6.75
C ASP A 379 -14.98 15.84 -5.65
N LEU A 380 -14.52 17.09 -5.72
CA LEU A 380 -13.59 17.65 -4.76
C LEU A 380 -14.37 18.07 -3.52
N THR A 381 -14.18 17.33 -2.44
CA THR A 381 -14.85 17.54 -1.15
C THR A 381 -13.85 17.45 -0.01
N GLY A 382 -14.23 17.92 1.17
CA GLY A 382 -13.45 17.84 2.39
C GLY A 382 -12.95 19.18 2.92
N LYS A 383 -12.25 19.11 4.06
CA LYS A 383 -11.78 20.26 4.84
C LYS A 383 -10.43 20.81 4.43
N ARG A 384 -9.83 20.28 3.37
CA ARG A 384 -8.50 20.67 2.88
C ARG A 384 -8.62 21.70 1.76
N ARG A 385 -7.50 22.41 1.53
CA ARG A 385 -7.35 23.36 0.42
C ARG A 385 -6.51 22.82 -0.74
N ARG A 386 -5.71 21.79 -0.50
CA ARG A 386 -4.81 21.18 -1.47
C ARG A 386 -5.05 19.68 -1.49
N GLU A 387 -5.14 19.13 -2.69
CA GLU A 387 -5.26 17.69 -2.93
C GLU A 387 -4.35 17.31 -4.08
N VAL A 388 -3.56 16.25 -3.91
CA VAL A 388 -3.05 15.50 -5.05
C VAL A 388 -4.21 14.60 -5.46
N THR A 389 -4.72 14.75 -6.68
CA THR A 389 -5.97 14.07 -7.10
C THR A 389 -5.71 12.83 -7.91
N SER A 390 -4.58 12.78 -8.62
CA SER A 390 -4.21 11.61 -9.39
C SER A 390 -2.72 11.49 -9.57
N VAL A 391 -2.24 10.24 -9.64
CA VAL A 391 -0.88 9.96 -10.07
C VAL A 391 -0.93 8.95 -11.22
N VAL A 392 -0.15 9.22 -12.26
CA VAL A 392 -0.14 8.49 -13.53
C VAL A 392 1.18 7.72 -13.63
N ASP A 393 1.14 6.42 -13.95
CA ASP A 393 2.29 5.71 -14.52
C ASP A 393 2.10 5.71 -16.04
N LEU A 394 2.82 6.61 -16.71
CA LEU A 394 2.62 6.84 -18.15
C LEU A 394 3.05 5.63 -18.96
N LYS A 395 4.13 4.95 -18.53
CA LYS A 395 4.62 3.73 -19.18
C LYS A 395 3.74 2.52 -18.88
N GLY A 396 3.20 2.46 -17.67
CA GLY A 396 2.26 1.42 -17.25
C GLY A 396 0.86 1.60 -17.84
N GLY A 397 0.54 2.79 -18.37
CA GLY A 397 -0.75 3.07 -18.98
C GLY A 397 -1.89 3.06 -17.96
N PHE A 398 -1.68 3.61 -16.77
CA PHE A 398 -2.74 3.68 -15.75
C PHE A 398 -2.66 4.94 -14.89
N VAL A 399 -3.78 5.28 -14.27
CA VAL A 399 -3.93 6.40 -13.35
C VAL A 399 -4.59 5.97 -12.04
N CYS A 400 -3.94 6.27 -10.93
CA CYS A 400 -4.48 6.07 -9.59
C CYS A 400 -5.16 7.37 -9.14
N VAL A 401 -6.44 7.30 -8.77
CA VAL A 401 -7.15 8.42 -8.15
C VAL A 401 -6.85 8.46 -6.67
N HIS A 402 -6.41 9.60 -6.18
CA HIS A 402 -5.98 9.77 -4.80
C HIS A 402 -7.07 10.47 -3.99
N ARG A 403 -7.42 9.88 -2.84
CA ARG A 403 -8.54 10.29 -1.97
C ARG A 403 -8.04 10.39 -0.53
N GLY A 404 -7.36 11.49 -0.17
CA GLY A 404 -6.85 11.69 1.20
C GLY A 404 -5.32 11.66 1.30
N GLU A 405 -4.74 11.20 2.41
CA GLU A 405 -3.27 11.22 2.57
C GLU A 405 -2.58 9.98 1.98
N GLY A 406 -1.47 10.22 1.29
CA GLY A 406 -0.31 9.35 1.36
C GLY A 406 -0.23 8.11 0.47
N LEU A 407 -1.18 7.83 -0.44
CA LEU A 407 -0.94 6.83 -1.49
C LEU A 407 0.18 7.32 -2.42
N LYS A 408 1.38 6.78 -2.21
CA LYS A 408 2.55 7.03 -3.04
C LYS A 408 2.47 6.10 -4.23
N LEU A 409 2.63 6.64 -5.43
CA LEU A 409 2.75 5.83 -6.62
C LEU A 409 4.11 5.13 -6.53
N ALA A 410 4.09 3.86 -6.16
CA ALA A 410 5.17 2.97 -6.53
C ALA A 410 4.59 1.81 -7.32
N ARG A 411 5.38 1.29 -8.25
CA ARG A 411 5.06 0.03 -8.91
C ARG A 411 4.96 -1.02 -7.83
N ALA A 412 3.77 -1.55 -7.68
CA ALA A 412 3.52 -2.57 -6.70
C ALA A 412 3.95 -3.92 -7.26
N THR A 413 4.57 -4.73 -6.42
CA THR A 413 4.92 -6.12 -6.73
C THR A 413 3.75 -7.08 -6.53
N PHE A 414 2.71 -6.66 -5.79
CA PHE A 414 1.44 -7.35 -5.64
C PHE A 414 0.32 -6.44 -6.13
N THR A 415 -0.21 -6.77 -7.30
CA THR A 415 -1.26 -6.03 -7.99
C THR A 415 -2.55 -6.83 -8.02
N LEU A 416 -3.62 -6.25 -8.55
CA LEU A 416 -4.86 -6.99 -8.83
C LEU A 416 -4.60 -8.13 -9.82
N ALA A 417 -3.69 -7.97 -10.78
CA ALA A 417 -3.26 -9.05 -11.66
C ALA A 417 -2.69 -10.23 -10.86
N SER A 418 -1.72 -9.97 -9.98
CA SER A 418 -1.10 -11.02 -9.15
C SER A 418 -2.12 -11.72 -8.25
N TYR A 419 -3.05 -10.96 -7.68
CA TYR A 419 -4.12 -11.52 -6.86
C TYR A 419 -5.06 -12.41 -7.67
N VAL A 420 -5.46 -11.98 -8.87
CA VAL A 420 -6.31 -12.78 -9.77
C VAL A 420 -5.61 -14.06 -10.17
N ASP A 421 -4.34 -14.00 -10.54
CA ASP A 421 -3.57 -15.19 -10.91
C ASP A 421 -3.46 -16.16 -9.72
N MET A 422 -3.22 -15.66 -8.50
CA MET A 422 -3.23 -16.48 -7.28
C MET A 422 -4.60 -17.09 -6.97
N LEU A 423 -5.69 -16.36 -7.20
CA LEU A 423 -7.06 -16.83 -7.00
C LEU A 423 -7.39 -17.95 -7.98
N LEU A 424 -7.05 -17.78 -9.26
CA LEU A 424 -7.28 -18.78 -10.30
C LEU A 424 -6.40 -20.02 -10.09
N GLU A 425 -5.13 -19.84 -9.72
CA GLU A 425 -4.23 -20.94 -9.32
C GLU A 425 -4.83 -21.74 -8.16
N ALA A 426 -5.35 -21.07 -7.13
CA ALA A 426 -5.99 -21.72 -5.99
C ALA A 426 -7.27 -22.51 -6.35
N CYS A 427 -7.92 -22.15 -7.46
CA CYS A 427 -9.09 -22.84 -7.98
C CYS A 427 -8.74 -23.90 -9.03
N ASP A 428 -7.47 -24.11 -9.40
CA ASP A 428 -7.08 -24.91 -10.57
C ASP A 428 -7.77 -24.41 -11.86
N ALA A 429 -7.90 -23.08 -11.99
CA ALA A 429 -8.49 -22.40 -13.14
C ALA A 429 -7.40 -21.79 -14.03
N LEU A 430 -7.66 -21.75 -15.34
CA LEU A 430 -6.73 -21.19 -16.32
C LEU A 430 -7.21 -19.80 -16.76
N ARG A 431 -6.37 -18.79 -16.59
CA ARG A 431 -6.61 -17.47 -17.19
C ARG A 431 -6.45 -17.53 -18.71
N VAL A 432 -7.42 -16.99 -19.44
CA VAL A 432 -7.34 -16.86 -20.91
C VAL A 432 -7.37 -15.40 -21.34
N GLU A 433 -6.75 -15.12 -22.48
CA GLU A 433 -6.59 -13.77 -23.06
C GLU A 433 -7.86 -13.28 -23.77
N SER A 434 -8.70 -14.19 -24.26
CA SER A 434 -9.89 -13.88 -25.05
C SER A 434 -11.17 -14.37 -24.37
N ARG A 435 -12.26 -13.61 -24.55
CA ARG A 435 -13.58 -14.01 -24.07
C ARG A 435 -14.12 -15.25 -24.80
N ASP A 436 -13.76 -15.43 -26.07
CA ASP A 436 -14.23 -16.55 -26.90
C ASP A 436 -13.63 -17.90 -26.45
N ASP A 437 -12.45 -17.86 -25.84
CA ASP A 437 -11.78 -19.03 -25.29
C ASP A 437 -12.19 -19.36 -23.84
N ALA A 438 -13.12 -18.59 -23.26
CA ALA A 438 -13.47 -18.70 -21.85
C ALA A 438 -14.70 -19.58 -21.62
N ASP A 439 -14.66 -20.39 -20.57
CA ASP A 439 -15.83 -21.10 -20.06
C ASP A 439 -16.66 -20.21 -19.14
N THR A 440 -16.05 -19.15 -18.58
CA THR A 440 -16.71 -18.15 -17.74
C THR A 440 -15.95 -16.82 -17.75
N VAL A 441 -16.66 -15.74 -17.40
CA VAL A 441 -16.06 -14.41 -17.22
C VAL A 441 -16.05 -14.05 -15.74
N LEU A 442 -14.93 -13.51 -15.27
CA LEU A 442 -14.78 -12.91 -13.96
C LEU A 442 -14.64 -11.40 -14.12
N HIS A 443 -15.66 -10.64 -13.72
CA HIS A 443 -15.61 -9.19 -13.81
C HIS A 443 -14.84 -8.61 -12.61
N VAL A 444 -14.09 -7.52 -12.81
CA VAL A 444 -13.51 -6.77 -11.69
C VAL A 444 -14.59 -5.93 -11.02
N ALA A 445 -15.26 -5.08 -11.80
CA ALA A 445 -16.39 -4.27 -11.36
C ALA A 445 -17.70 -5.07 -11.33
N PRO A 446 -18.67 -4.75 -10.46
CA PRO A 446 -20.04 -5.23 -10.59
C PRO A 446 -20.61 -4.90 -11.98
N PRO A 447 -20.94 -5.92 -12.79
CA PRO A 447 -21.59 -5.71 -14.07
C PRO A 447 -23.08 -5.38 -13.86
N GLU A 448 -23.70 -4.71 -14.83
CA GLU A 448 -25.12 -4.30 -14.76
C GLU A 448 -26.09 -5.50 -14.67
N ASP A 449 -25.69 -6.65 -15.18
CA ASP A 449 -26.47 -7.89 -15.19
C ASP A 449 -26.38 -8.70 -13.88
N GLY A 450 -25.60 -8.22 -12.90
CA GLY A 450 -25.42 -8.87 -11.60
C GLY A 450 -24.59 -10.14 -11.63
N THR A 451 -23.85 -10.40 -12.71
CA THR A 451 -22.85 -11.48 -12.77
C THR A 451 -21.65 -11.21 -11.83
N TRP A 452 -20.78 -12.20 -11.63
CA TRP A 452 -19.79 -12.16 -10.54
C TRP A 452 -18.74 -11.07 -10.70
N SER A 453 -18.46 -10.36 -9.60
CA SER A 453 -17.45 -9.32 -9.56
C SER A 453 -16.48 -9.44 -8.40
N LEU A 454 -15.19 -9.24 -8.64
CA LEU A 454 -14.13 -9.23 -7.62
C LEU A 454 -14.31 -8.12 -6.57
N LEU A 455 -14.86 -6.97 -6.96
CA LEU A 455 -15.15 -5.85 -6.07
C LEU A 455 -16.53 -5.96 -5.39
N GLY A 456 -17.25 -7.05 -5.59
CA GLY A 456 -18.54 -7.32 -4.94
C GLY A 456 -18.37 -8.01 -3.58
N GLU A 457 -19.46 -8.12 -2.82
CA GLU A 457 -19.50 -8.68 -1.45
C GLU A 457 -18.99 -10.13 -1.34
N ARG A 458 -18.88 -10.86 -2.46
CA ARG A 458 -18.55 -12.28 -2.49
C ARG A 458 -17.05 -12.57 -2.55
N PHE A 459 -16.24 -11.59 -2.96
CA PHE A 459 -14.79 -11.76 -3.07
C PHE A 459 -14.08 -10.86 -2.06
N PHE A 460 -12.83 -11.18 -1.76
CA PHE A 460 -12.06 -10.60 -0.65
C PHE A 460 -12.00 -9.06 -0.60
N VAL A 461 -12.18 -8.40 -1.76
CA VAL A 461 -12.19 -6.93 -1.83
C VAL A 461 -13.48 -6.33 -1.26
N GLY A 462 -14.59 -7.07 -1.29
CA GLY A 462 -15.88 -6.69 -0.70
C GLY A 462 -16.25 -7.44 0.59
N ALA A 463 -15.68 -8.62 0.85
CA ALA A 463 -16.05 -9.49 1.97
C ALA A 463 -15.40 -9.14 3.33
N CYS A 464 -14.78 -7.96 3.47
CA CYS A 464 -14.15 -7.53 4.71
C CYS A 464 -15.17 -6.93 5.69
N GLU A 465 -16.08 -7.76 6.22
CA GLU A 465 -16.78 -7.53 7.49
C GLU A 465 -16.35 -8.55 8.57
#